data_AF-A0A379T8L2-F1
#
_entry.id   AF-A0A379T8L2-F1
#
_cell.length_a   1.000
_cell.length_b   1.000
_cell.length_c   1.000
_cell.angle_alpha   90.00
_cell.angle_beta   90.00
_cell.angle_gamma   90.00
#
_symmetry.space_group_name_H-M   'P 1'
#
loop_
_entity.id
_entity.type
_entity.pdbx_description
1 polymer ?
#
loop_
_entity_poly.entity_id
_entity_poly.type
_entity_poly.pdbx_seq_one_letter_code
_entity_poly.pdbx_strand_id
1 'polypeptide(L)'
;MPAQTIRQLARDYANTKPAALIQGWGPQRHNCGERTARGSTLLATITGNVGIKGGWAAGYGGCANRKFAAGPEMPDNPVKAKISVMNWVQASDDASKVTPDVGLKDADKLDSNIRILFSLAGNYLANQNPDLHQAVRVLEDESRIQFIVASDLFMTPSAKYADLLLPETSFMETLEHR
;
A
#
# COMPACT_ATOMS: atom_id res chain seq x y z
N MET A 1 -0.63 -28.96 9.40
CA MET A 1 -1.47 -29.02 10.62
C MET A 1 -2.28 -30.31 10.61
N PRO A 2 -2.42 -31.01 11.75
CA PRO A 2 -3.24 -32.22 11.83
C PRO A 2 -4.73 -31.94 11.54
N ALA A 3 -5.41 -32.87 10.84
CA ALA A 3 -6.81 -32.69 10.44
C ALA A 3 -7.76 -32.51 11.64
N GLN A 4 -7.48 -33.18 12.76
CA GLN A 4 -8.30 -33.08 13.97
C GLN A 4 -8.24 -31.68 14.58
N THR A 5 -7.07 -31.04 14.58
CA THR A 5 -6.89 -29.67 15.07
C THR A 5 -7.71 -28.67 14.25
N ILE A 6 -7.71 -28.82 12.91
CA ILE A 6 -8.50 -27.96 12.01
C ILE A 6 -9.99 -28.08 12.32
N ARG A 7 -10.51 -29.31 12.46
CA ARG A 7 -11.93 -29.54 12.79
C ARG A 7 -12.30 -28.96 14.16
N GLN A 8 -11.42 -29.11 15.14
CA GLN A 8 -11.66 -28.59 16.48
C GLN A 8 -11.75 -27.05 16.44
N LEU A 9 -10.76 -26.38 15.86
CA LEU A 9 -10.74 -24.92 15.72
C LEU A 9 -11.96 -24.38 14.97
N ALA A 10 -12.38 -25.07 13.88
CA ALA A 10 -13.57 -24.68 13.13
C ALA A 10 -14.85 -24.76 13.99
N ARG A 11 -15.01 -25.82 14.81
CA ARG A 11 -16.14 -25.99 15.72
C ARG A 11 -16.10 -24.98 16.86
N ASP A 12 -14.93 -24.74 17.45
CA ASP A 12 -14.76 -23.77 18.53
C ASP A 12 -15.14 -22.37 18.03
N TYR A 13 -14.60 -21.94 16.90
CA TYR A 13 -14.91 -20.63 16.30
C TYR A 13 -16.39 -20.50 15.91
N ALA A 14 -17.01 -21.57 15.40
CA ALA A 14 -18.42 -21.56 15.01
C ALA A 14 -19.37 -21.48 16.23
N ASN A 15 -19.03 -22.12 17.35
CA ASN A 15 -19.90 -22.21 18.52
C ASN A 15 -19.66 -21.12 19.56
N THR A 16 -18.48 -20.51 19.63
CA THR A 16 -18.23 -19.35 20.49
C THR A 16 -18.95 -18.12 19.95
N LYS A 17 -19.74 -17.44 20.79
CA LYS A 17 -20.48 -16.22 20.46
C LYS A 17 -20.33 -15.16 21.57
N PRO A 18 -19.78 -13.97 21.27
CA PRO A 18 -19.15 -13.57 20.00
C PRO A 18 -17.75 -14.17 19.83
N ALA A 19 -17.29 -14.35 18.59
CA ALA A 19 -15.91 -14.74 18.28
C ALA A 19 -15.26 -13.78 17.28
N ALA A 20 -14.00 -13.40 17.54
CA ALA A 20 -13.24 -12.49 16.69
C ALA A 20 -12.07 -13.19 16.01
N LEU A 21 -11.90 -12.96 14.70
CA LEU A 21 -10.78 -13.46 13.90
C LEU A 21 -9.89 -12.31 13.45
N ILE A 22 -9.01 -11.82 14.32
CA ILE A 22 -8.23 -10.60 14.03
C ILE A 22 -7.03 -10.93 13.12
N GLN A 23 -7.24 -10.80 11.81
CA GLN A 23 -6.17 -10.96 10.83
C GLN A 23 -5.19 -9.78 10.86
N GLY A 24 -3.90 -10.07 11.05
CA GLY A 24 -2.80 -9.14 10.83
C GLY A 24 -2.30 -9.11 9.38
N TRP A 25 -1.20 -8.41 9.15
CA TRP A 25 -0.60 -8.29 7.81
C TRP A 25 0.11 -9.55 7.33
N GLY A 26 0.54 -10.44 8.24
CA GLY A 26 1.31 -11.64 7.90
C GLY A 26 0.65 -12.46 6.78
N PRO A 27 -0.59 -12.95 6.97
CA PRO A 27 -1.29 -13.72 5.92
C PRO A 27 -1.65 -12.90 4.68
N GLN A 28 -1.73 -11.57 4.78
CA GLN A 28 -2.06 -10.67 3.67
C GLN A 28 -0.85 -10.32 2.79
N ARG A 29 0.36 -10.22 3.37
CA ARG A 29 1.60 -9.86 2.64
C ARG A 29 2.25 -11.09 2.01
N HIS A 30 1.44 -11.84 1.28
CA HIS A 30 1.85 -13.01 0.50
C HIS A 30 1.27 -12.88 -0.91
N ASN A 31 1.83 -13.61 -1.87
CA ASN A 31 1.43 -13.58 -3.28
C ASN A 31 -0.07 -13.89 -3.54
N CYS A 32 -0.77 -14.46 -2.56
CA CYS A 32 -2.21 -14.77 -2.60
C CYS A 32 -2.92 -14.30 -1.33
N GLY A 33 -2.42 -13.24 -0.70
CA GLY A 33 -2.93 -12.75 0.59
C GLY A 33 -4.37 -12.22 0.53
N GLU A 34 -4.85 -11.85 -0.65
CA GLU A 34 -6.24 -11.49 -0.90
C GLU A 34 -7.17 -12.69 -0.66
N ARG A 35 -6.74 -13.92 -1.00
CA ARG A 35 -7.54 -15.13 -0.73
C ARG A 35 -7.67 -15.37 0.76
N THR A 36 -6.59 -15.20 1.51
CA THR A 36 -6.62 -15.35 2.97
C THR A 36 -7.51 -14.29 3.61
N ALA A 37 -7.38 -13.03 3.19
CA ALA A 37 -8.26 -11.95 3.65
C ALA A 37 -9.74 -12.26 3.39
N ARG A 38 -10.07 -12.68 2.17
CA ARG A 38 -11.44 -13.10 1.79
C ARG A 38 -11.92 -14.31 2.60
N GLY A 39 -11.06 -15.29 2.83
CA GLY A 39 -11.38 -16.49 3.60
C GLY A 39 -11.71 -16.15 5.05
N SER A 40 -10.93 -15.28 5.69
CA SER A 40 -11.24 -14.76 7.02
C SER A 40 -12.60 -14.07 7.05
N THR A 41 -12.86 -13.14 6.11
CA THR A 41 -14.15 -12.43 5.96
C THR A 41 -15.31 -13.41 5.87
N LEU A 42 -15.19 -14.40 4.99
CA LEU A 42 -16.23 -15.42 4.80
C LEU A 42 -16.51 -16.19 6.09
N LEU A 43 -15.47 -16.63 6.80
CA LEU A 43 -15.60 -17.38 8.06
C LEU A 43 -16.40 -16.59 9.11
N ALA A 44 -16.13 -15.31 9.27
CA ALA A 44 -16.90 -14.48 10.20
C ALA A 44 -18.33 -14.22 9.73
N THR A 45 -18.55 -14.06 8.42
CA THR A 45 -19.89 -13.93 7.84
C THR A 45 -20.74 -15.18 8.10
N ILE A 46 -20.24 -16.37 7.76
CA ILE A 46 -21.02 -17.62 7.89
C ILE A 46 -21.27 -18.01 9.35
N THR A 47 -20.44 -17.51 10.27
CA THR A 47 -20.60 -17.75 11.71
C THR A 47 -21.39 -16.64 12.42
N GLY A 48 -21.89 -15.63 11.69
CA GLY A 48 -22.69 -14.54 12.27
C GLY A 48 -21.91 -13.62 13.22
N ASN A 49 -20.59 -13.48 13.02
CA ASN A 49 -19.71 -12.67 13.87
C ASN A 49 -19.48 -11.24 13.34
N VAL A 50 -20.15 -10.84 12.26
CA VAL A 50 -20.04 -9.49 11.66
C VAL A 50 -21.06 -8.55 12.31
N GLY A 51 -20.64 -7.32 12.64
CA GLY A 51 -21.53 -6.27 13.14
C GLY A 51 -21.96 -6.39 14.60
N ILE A 52 -21.38 -7.32 15.36
CA ILE A 52 -21.69 -7.53 16.79
C ILE A 52 -20.49 -7.14 17.68
N LYS A 53 -20.78 -6.63 18.89
CA LYS A 53 -19.74 -6.27 19.87
C LYS A 53 -18.95 -7.52 20.29
N GLY A 54 -17.63 -7.49 20.15
CA GLY A 54 -16.75 -8.64 20.40
C GLY A 54 -16.63 -9.61 19.22
N GLY A 55 -17.36 -9.38 18.13
CA GLY A 55 -17.18 -10.07 16.85
C GLY A 55 -16.08 -9.44 16.01
N TRP A 56 -15.99 -9.86 14.75
CA TRP A 56 -14.99 -9.35 13.81
C TRP A 56 -15.67 -8.77 12.57
N ALA A 57 -15.42 -7.47 12.33
CA ALA A 57 -16.10 -6.68 11.32
C ALA A 57 -15.15 -6.00 10.31
N ALA A 58 -13.83 -6.16 10.45
CA ALA A 58 -12.83 -5.55 9.56
C ALA A 58 -11.47 -6.23 9.72
N GLY A 59 -10.55 -6.09 8.75
CA GLY A 59 -9.15 -6.55 8.87
C GLY A 59 -8.36 -5.90 10.03
N TYR A 60 -7.04 -5.74 9.91
CA TYR A 60 -6.26 -5.02 10.94
C TYR A 60 -6.90 -3.64 11.20
N GLY A 61 -7.49 -3.46 12.38
CA GLY A 61 -8.36 -2.31 12.73
C GLY A 61 -7.67 -0.94 12.73
N GLY A 62 -6.37 -0.89 12.44
CA GLY A 62 -5.60 0.35 12.34
C GLY A 62 -5.62 1.04 10.97
N CYS A 63 -6.40 0.56 9.99
CA CYS A 63 -6.48 1.19 8.66
C CYS A 63 -7.58 2.25 8.57
N ALA A 64 -8.75 2.02 9.17
CA ALA A 64 -9.89 2.93 9.09
C ALA A 64 -9.71 4.23 9.91
N ASN A 65 -8.85 4.20 10.94
CA ASN A 65 -8.54 5.36 11.78
C ASN A 65 -7.37 6.21 11.26
N ARG A 66 -6.78 5.85 10.11
CA ARG A 66 -5.76 6.69 9.48
C ARG A 66 -6.44 7.62 8.51
N LYS A 67 -6.48 8.91 8.85
CA LYS A 67 -6.55 9.94 7.82
C LYS A 67 -5.26 9.78 7.01
N PHE A 68 -5.38 9.34 5.77
CA PHE A 68 -4.24 9.38 4.86
C PHE A 68 -3.89 10.86 4.67
N ALA A 69 -2.59 11.18 4.63
CA ALA A 69 -2.15 12.48 4.19
C ALA A 69 -2.85 12.75 2.85
N ALA A 70 -3.65 13.82 2.79
CA ALA A 70 -4.16 14.28 1.52
C ALA A 70 -2.94 14.64 0.68
N GLY A 71 -2.88 14.16 -0.55
CA GLY A 71 -1.91 14.70 -1.51
C GLY A 71 -2.09 16.22 -1.62
N PRO A 72 -1.13 16.93 -2.22
CA PRO A 72 -1.31 18.34 -2.51
C PRO A 72 -2.64 18.57 -3.24
N GLU A 73 -3.24 19.74 -3.06
CA GLU A 73 -4.39 20.13 -3.88
C GLU A 73 -3.94 20.12 -5.35
N MET A 74 -4.51 19.20 -6.12
CA MET A 74 -4.17 19.05 -7.53
C MET A 74 -5.27 19.70 -8.36
N PRO A 75 -4.92 20.55 -9.35
CA PRO A 75 -5.89 20.98 -10.35
C PRO A 75 -6.39 19.78 -11.16
N ASP A 76 -7.42 19.98 -11.97
CA ASP A 76 -7.95 18.94 -12.86
C ASP A 76 -6.84 18.32 -13.70
N ASN A 77 -6.51 17.06 -13.41
CA ASN A 77 -5.49 16.33 -14.15
C ASN A 77 -6.07 15.83 -15.49
N PRO A 78 -5.55 16.29 -16.64
CA PRO A 78 -6.01 15.79 -17.94
C PRO A 78 -5.63 14.33 -18.16
N VAL A 79 -4.56 13.84 -17.53
CA VAL A 79 -4.15 12.43 -17.56
C VAL A 79 -5.07 11.63 -16.66
N LYS A 80 -5.88 10.75 -17.27
CA LYS A 80 -6.84 9.90 -16.54
C LYS A 80 -6.23 8.56 -16.11
N ALA A 81 -5.19 8.10 -16.80
CA ALA A 81 -4.47 6.88 -16.48
C ALA A 81 -3.97 6.88 -15.03
N LYS A 82 -4.19 5.78 -14.31
CA LYS A 82 -3.73 5.60 -12.92
C LYS A 82 -2.99 4.29 -12.78
N ILE A 83 -1.88 4.32 -12.07
CA ILE A 83 -1.13 3.13 -11.70
C ILE A 83 -1.24 2.89 -10.19
N SER A 84 -1.04 1.66 -9.76
CA SER A 84 -0.72 1.40 -8.35
C SER A 84 0.65 1.99 -8.05
N VAL A 85 0.88 2.47 -6.83
CA VAL A 85 2.22 2.83 -6.36
C VAL A 85 3.19 1.67 -6.57
N MET A 86 2.72 0.42 -6.46
CA MET A 86 3.55 -0.78 -6.67
C MET A 86 4.13 -0.91 -8.09
N ASN A 87 3.57 -0.19 -9.07
CA ASN A 87 4.02 -0.24 -10.46
C ASN A 87 4.96 0.92 -10.84
N TRP A 88 5.34 1.80 -9.91
CA TRP A 88 6.12 3.01 -10.26
C TRP A 88 7.44 2.66 -10.93
N VAL A 89 8.15 1.63 -10.45
CA VAL A 89 9.43 1.18 -11.00
C VAL A 89 9.25 0.72 -12.45
N GLN A 90 8.23 -0.10 -12.72
CA GLN A 90 7.91 -0.57 -14.07
C GLN A 90 7.46 0.57 -14.97
N ALA A 91 6.63 1.48 -14.47
CA ALA A 91 6.16 2.64 -15.22
C ALA A 91 7.31 3.61 -15.58
N SER A 92 8.35 3.68 -14.76
CA SER A 92 9.56 4.48 -15.02
C SER A 92 10.54 3.79 -15.96
N ASP A 93 10.71 2.48 -15.81
CA ASP A 93 11.61 1.67 -16.64
C ASP A 93 11.03 1.43 -18.04
N ASP A 94 9.81 0.89 -18.13
CA ASP A 94 9.12 0.58 -19.37
C ASP A 94 7.59 0.64 -19.17
N ALA A 95 7.01 1.79 -19.52
CA ALA A 95 5.59 2.08 -19.43
C ALA A 95 4.70 1.05 -20.15
N SER A 96 5.21 0.40 -21.22
CA SER A 96 4.42 -0.58 -21.97
C SER A 96 4.13 -1.86 -21.19
N LYS A 97 4.91 -2.15 -20.13
CA LYS A 97 4.70 -3.29 -19.23
C LYS A 97 3.59 -3.04 -18.22
N VAL A 98 3.10 -1.82 -18.07
CA VAL A 98 2.01 -1.47 -17.15
C VAL A 98 0.71 -1.46 -17.93
N THR A 99 0.04 -2.61 -17.94
CA THR A 99 -1.22 -2.87 -18.65
C THR A 99 -2.40 -2.98 -17.69
N PRO A 100 -3.67 -3.00 -18.19
CA PRO A 100 -4.85 -3.17 -17.35
C PRO A 100 -4.81 -4.45 -16.49
N ASP A 101 -4.26 -5.54 -17.01
CA ASP A 101 -4.13 -6.81 -16.30
C ASP A 101 -3.19 -6.76 -15.09
N VAL A 102 -2.24 -5.81 -15.08
CA VAL A 102 -1.23 -5.65 -14.02
C VAL A 102 -1.40 -4.37 -13.21
N GLY A 103 -2.56 -3.73 -13.31
CA GLY A 103 -2.98 -2.65 -12.41
C GLY A 103 -3.11 -1.26 -13.02
N LEU A 104 -2.99 -1.10 -14.34
CA LEU A 104 -3.38 0.15 -15.01
C LEU A 104 -4.90 0.33 -14.94
N LYS A 105 -5.35 1.55 -14.61
CA LYS A 105 -6.77 1.92 -14.59
C LYS A 105 -7.00 3.12 -15.49
N ASP A 106 -8.24 3.22 -15.99
CA ASP A 106 -8.75 4.37 -16.75
C ASP A 106 -7.98 4.67 -18.06
N ALA A 107 -7.20 3.71 -18.57
CA ALA A 107 -6.48 3.75 -19.85
C ALA A 107 -6.04 2.34 -20.27
N ASP A 108 -5.78 2.14 -21.57
CA ASP A 108 -5.27 0.87 -22.12
C ASP A 108 -3.74 0.76 -22.06
N LYS A 109 -3.05 1.89 -22.06
CA LYS A 109 -1.59 2.00 -21.97
C LYS A 109 -1.18 3.32 -21.32
N LEU A 110 0.06 3.38 -20.86
CA LEU A 110 0.74 4.63 -20.54
C LEU A 110 1.40 5.19 -21.81
N ASP A 111 1.19 6.48 -22.09
CA ASP A 111 1.76 7.13 -23.28
C ASP A 111 3.25 7.48 -23.12
N SER A 112 3.75 7.50 -21.89
CA SER A 112 5.14 7.79 -21.56
C SER A 112 5.58 7.13 -20.26
N ASN A 113 6.89 6.96 -20.12
CA ASN A 113 7.49 6.55 -18.84
C ASN A 113 7.36 7.67 -17.80
N ILE A 114 7.23 7.29 -16.53
CA ILE A 114 7.30 8.25 -15.42
C ILE A 114 8.74 8.69 -15.22
N ARG A 115 8.99 9.99 -15.41
CA ARG A 115 10.34 10.60 -15.31
C ARG A 115 10.53 11.49 -14.09
N ILE A 116 9.45 11.94 -13.46
CA ILE A 116 9.49 12.85 -12.31
C ILE A 116 8.76 12.20 -11.15
N LEU A 117 9.38 12.20 -9.98
CA LEU A 117 8.82 11.63 -8.76
C LEU A 117 8.66 12.70 -7.68
N PHE A 118 7.51 12.68 -7.02
CA PHE A 118 7.25 13.42 -5.78
C PHE A 118 7.11 12.41 -4.64
N SER A 119 8.06 12.42 -3.70
CA SER A 119 8.08 11.55 -2.53
C SER A 119 7.96 12.38 -1.26
N LEU A 120 6.73 12.51 -0.76
CA LEU A 120 6.42 13.34 0.40
C LEU A 120 6.17 12.44 1.62
N ALA A 121 6.81 12.77 2.74
CA ALA A 121 6.63 12.11 4.04
C ALA A 121 6.71 10.57 3.98
N GLY A 122 7.68 10.03 3.24
CA GLY A 122 7.75 8.59 2.99
C GLY A 122 9.10 8.07 2.51
N ASN A 123 9.37 6.81 2.87
CA ASN A 123 10.60 6.09 2.51
C ASN A 123 10.30 4.93 1.54
N TYR A 124 9.30 5.11 0.67
CA TYR A 124 8.80 4.07 -0.23
C TYR A 124 9.65 3.86 -1.49
N LEU A 125 10.27 4.92 -2.02
CA LEU A 125 11.14 4.82 -3.20
C LEU A 125 12.27 3.81 -2.98
N ALA A 126 12.93 3.86 -1.82
CA ALA A 126 14.00 2.93 -1.46
C ALA A 126 13.56 1.90 -0.41
N ASN A 127 13.75 2.20 0.88
CA ASN A 127 13.76 1.20 1.96
C ASN A 127 12.48 0.37 2.12
N GLN A 128 11.31 0.90 1.74
CA GLN A 128 10.03 0.19 1.84
C GLN A 128 9.55 -0.40 0.51
N ASN A 129 10.38 -0.34 -0.54
CA ASN A 129 10.09 -0.96 -1.82
C ASN A 129 10.22 -2.50 -1.71
N PRO A 130 9.27 -3.29 -2.24
CA PRO A 130 9.36 -4.75 -2.20
C PRO A 130 10.61 -5.31 -2.88
N ASP A 131 11.06 -4.70 -3.99
CA ASP A 131 12.33 -5.01 -4.64
C ASP A 131 13.24 -3.78 -4.58
N LEU A 132 13.93 -3.65 -3.44
CA LEU A 132 14.86 -2.56 -3.19
C LEU A 132 15.95 -2.47 -4.26
N HIS A 133 16.50 -3.60 -4.71
CA HIS A 133 17.61 -3.59 -5.66
C HIS A 133 17.15 -3.11 -7.03
N GLN A 134 15.96 -3.51 -7.47
CA GLN A 134 15.38 -2.98 -8.71
C GLN A 134 15.09 -1.48 -8.60
N ALA A 135 14.48 -1.06 -7.50
CA ALA A 135 14.15 0.34 -7.28
C ALA A 135 15.39 1.23 -7.28
N VAL A 136 16.44 0.86 -6.55
CA VAL A 136 17.71 1.60 -6.49
C VAL A 136 18.35 1.73 -7.87
N ARG A 137 18.38 0.66 -8.68
CA ARG A 137 18.89 0.75 -10.06
C ARG A 137 18.15 1.78 -10.92
N VAL A 138 16.84 1.91 -10.74
CA VAL A 138 16.03 2.90 -11.46
C VAL A 138 16.24 4.31 -10.91
N LEU A 139 16.43 4.46 -9.60
CA LEU A 139 16.70 5.75 -8.96
C LEU A 139 18.09 6.31 -9.28
N GLU A 140 19.10 5.44 -9.47
CA GLU A 140 20.47 5.83 -9.81
C GLU A 140 20.68 6.15 -11.31
N ASP A 141 19.73 5.78 -12.16
CA ASP A 141 19.80 6.00 -13.61
C ASP A 141 19.05 7.28 -14.01
N GLU A 142 19.79 8.37 -14.21
CA GLU A 142 19.26 9.68 -14.62
C GLU A 142 18.54 9.64 -15.99
N SER A 143 18.80 8.61 -16.82
CA SER A 143 18.05 8.40 -18.06
C SER A 143 16.65 7.82 -17.83
N ARG A 144 16.41 7.26 -16.63
CA ARG A 144 15.12 6.68 -16.20
C ARG A 144 14.31 7.70 -15.44
N ILE A 145 14.84 8.21 -14.33
CA ILE A 145 14.23 9.26 -13.53
C ILE A 145 15.07 10.53 -13.69
N GLN A 146 14.43 11.60 -14.16
CA GLN A 146 15.10 12.86 -14.49
C GLN A 146 15.02 13.89 -13.36
N PHE A 147 14.06 13.73 -12.45
CA PHE A 147 13.91 14.66 -11.33
C PHE A 147 13.12 14.03 -10.17
N ILE A 148 13.64 14.17 -8.96
CA ILE A 148 13.05 13.66 -7.72
C ILE A 148 12.93 14.82 -6.72
N VAL A 149 11.68 15.12 -6.34
CA VAL A 149 11.37 15.99 -5.22
C VAL A 149 11.05 15.14 -4.01
N ALA A 150 11.76 15.35 -2.91
CA ALA A 150 11.47 14.73 -1.62
C ALA A 150 11.15 15.79 -0.56
N SER A 151 10.18 15.51 0.31
CA SER A 151 9.95 16.28 1.54
C SER A 151 10.00 15.33 2.73
N ASP A 152 10.91 15.58 3.66
CA ASP A 152 11.16 14.70 4.81
C ASP A 152 11.77 15.47 6.00
N LEU A 153 11.62 14.90 7.19
CA LEU A 153 12.21 15.44 8.43
C LEU A 153 13.71 15.14 8.53
N PHE A 154 14.13 14.06 7.87
CA PHE A 154 15.49 13.54 7.93
C PHE A 154 15.99 13.16 6.55
N MET A 155 17.31 13.04 6.41
CA MET A 155 17.93 12.43 5.24
C MET A 155 17.68 10.90 5.22
N THR A 156 16.47 10.50 4.83
CA THR A 156 16.08 9.09 4.72
C THR A 156 16.75 8.39 3.53
N PRO A 157 16.80 7.05 3.50
CA PRO A 157 17.26 6.31 2.33
C PRO A 157 16.65 6.75 1.00
N SER A 158 15.34 7.05 0.96
CA SER A 158 14.72 7.65 -0.24
C SER A 158 15.22 9.06 -0.54
N ALA A 159 15.36 9.92 0.48
CA ALA A 159 15.79 11.31 0.31
C ALA A 159 17.21 11.45 -0.26
N LYS A 160 18.07 10.43 -0.09
CA LYS A 160 19.42 10.41 -0.69
C LYS A 160 19.43 10.45 -2.22
N TYR A 161 18.33 10.06 -2.86
CA TYR A 161 18.17 10.10 -4.31
C TYR A 161 17.47 11.39 -4.79
N ALA A 162 17.12 12.31 -3.89
CA ALA A 162 16.39 13.52 -4.27
C ALA A 162 17.31 14.54 -4.94
N ASP A 163 16.86 15.11 -6.05
CA ASP A 163 17.46 16.30 -6.66
C ASP A 163 17.10 17.57 -5.88
N LEU A 164 15.88 17.59 -5.32
CA LEU A 164 15.39 18.64 -4.46
C LEU A 164 14.84 18.04 -3.17
N LEU A 165 15.53 18.30 -2.06
CA LEU A 165 15.09 17.95 -0.72
C LEU A 165 14.50 19.18 -0.02
N LEU A 166 13.19 19.14 0.22
CA LEU A 166 12.45 20.17 0.95
C LEU A 166 12.41 19.80 2.44
N PRO A 167 12.67 20.75 3.35
CA PRO A 167 12.54 20.51 4.79
C PRO A 167 11.06 20.40 5.17
N GLU A 168 10.70 19.33 5.88
CA GLU A 168 9.36 19.13 6.42
C GLU A 168 9.27 19.58 7.88
N THR A 169 8.05 19.82 8.36
CA THR A 169 7.79 20.17 9.77
C THR A 169 7.29 18.97 10.55
N SER A 170 7.70 18.84 11.81
CA SER A 170 7.25 17.71 12.64
C SER A 170 5.79 17.90 13.06
N PHE A 171 5.09 16.83 13.46
CA PHE A 171 3.71 16.94 13.95
C PHE A 171 3.56 17.85 15.18
N MET A 172 4.66 18.21 15.86
CA MET A 172 4.66 19.15 16.99
C MET A 172 4.74 20.61 16.53
N GLU A 173 5.08 20.86 15.28
CA GLU A 173 5.29 22.18 14.68
C GLU A 173 4.14 22.57 13.74
N THR A 174 3.23 21.65 13.43
CA THR A 174 2.09 21.88 12.53
C THR A 174 0.76 21.84 13.26
N LEU A 175 -0.22 22.54 12.68
CA LEU A 175 -1.62 22.47 13.07
C LEU A 175 -2.36 21.52 12.12
N GLU A 176 -1.88 20.28 11.94
CA GLU A 176 -2.66 19.28 11.21
C GLU A 176 -3.81 18.76 12.10
N HIS A 177 -5.03 18.76 11.55
CA HIS A 177 -6.22 18.33 12.28
C HIS A 177 -6.14 16.86 12.71
N ARG A 178 -6.20 16.62 14.03
CA ARG A 178 -6.59 15.33 14.62
C ARG A 178 -7.85 14.79 13.97
#